data_AF-A0A7Z7LK69-F1
#
_entry.id   AF-A0A7Z7LK69-F1
#
_cell.length_a   1.000
_cell.length_b   1.000
_cell.length_c   1.000
_cell.angle_alpha   90.00
_cell.angle_beta   90.00
_cell.angle_gamma   90.00
#
_symmetry.space_group_name_H-M   'P 1'
#
loop_
_entity.id
_entity.type
_entity.pdbx_description
1 polymer ?
#
loop_
_entity_poly.entity_id
_entity_poly.type
_entity_poly.pdbx_seq_one_letter_code
_entity_poly.pdbx_strand_id
1 'polypeptide(L)' 'MKNDVYSQVTDRIIADLEKGELTWLKPWSAGNMAWRITRPWRHNGLGYGGINVLMLWSAAMEAGFSSACWMTFR' A
#
# COMPACT_ATOMS: atom_id res chain seq x y z
N MET A 1 -14.34 -19.72 9.06
CA MET A 1 -14.47 -19.31 7.64
C MET A 1 -13.08 -19.16 7.03
N LYS A 2 -12.93 -19.30 5.71
CA LYS A 2 -11.74 -18.74 5.03
C LYS A 2 -11.89 -17.22 5.07
N ASN A 3 -10.90 -16.53 5.61
CA ASN A 3 -10.90 -15.08 5.64
C ASN A 3 -10.53 -14.60 4.23
N ASP A 4 -11.52 -14.22 3.42
CA ASP A 4 -11.27 -13.94 2.00
C ASP A 4 -10.51 -12.63 1.84
N VAL A 5 -9.24 -12.75 1.45
CA VAL A 5 -8.32 -11.63 1.24
C VAL A 5 -8.81 -10.76 0.08
N TYR A 6 -9.47 -11.34 -0.93
CA TYR A 6 -10.00 -10.56 -2.05
C TYR A 6 -11.18 -9.69 -1.64
N SER A 7 -12.08 -10.20 -0.80
CA SER A 7 -13.16 -9.38 -0.20
C SER A 7 -12.59 -8.24 0.62
N GLN A 8 -11.70 -8.52 1.59
CA GLN A 8 -11.10 -7.49 2.44
C GLN A 8 -10.33 -6.42 1.64
N VAL A 9 -9.62 -6.79 0.57
CA VAL A 9 -8.98 -5.85 -0.36
C VAL A 9 -10.01 -5.01 -1.12
N THR A 10 -11.13 -5.62 -1.53
CA THR A 10 -12.21 -4.93 -2.26
C THR A 10 -12.95 -3.95 -1.35
N ASP A 11 -13.34 -4.38 -0.14
CA ASP A 11 -14.01 -3.56 0.87
C ASP A 11 -13.12 -2.37 1.28
N ARG A 12 -11.81 -2.60 1.39
CA ARG A 12 -10.80 -1.54 1.63
C ARG A 12 -10.80 -0.50 0.52
N ILE A 13 -10.78 -0.94 -0.74
CA ILE A 13 -10.79 -0.05 -1.91
C ILE A 13 -12.11 0.75 -1.97
N ILE A 14 -13.25 0.13 -1.69
CA ILE A 14 -14.56 0.80 -1.62
C ILE A 14 -14.55 1.86 -0.52
N ALA A 15 -14.13 1.52 0.69
CA ALA A 15 -14.10 2.46 1.81
C ALA A 15 -13.14 3.64 1.59
N ASP A 16 -12.06 3.47 0.83
CA ASP A 16 -11.16 4.57 0.48
C ASP A 16 -11.69 5.41 -0.71
N LEU A 17 -12.43 4.80 -1.65
CA LEU A 17 -13.21 5.49 -2.69
C LEU A 17 -14.34 6.36 -2.12
N GLU A 18 -15.09 5.86 -1.13
CA GLU A 18 -16.19 6.58 -0.48
C GLU A 18 -15.72 7.86 0.23
N LYS A 19 -14.47 7.89 0.72
CA LYS A 19 -13.83 9.09 1.29
C LYS A 19 -13.36 10.09 0.21
N GLY A 20 -13.47 9.76 -1.07
CA GLY A 20 -12.86 10.50 -2.18
C GLY A 20 -11.33 10.32 -2.27
N GLU A 21 -10.75 9.40 -1.50
CA GLU A 21 -9.29 9.22 -1.36
C GLU A 21 -8.78 8.12 -2.31
N LEU A 22 -8.69 8.45 -3.60
CA LEU A 22 -8.21 7.53 -4.63
C LEU A 22 -6.79 7.00 -4.32
N THR A 23 -6.72 5.77 -3.81
CA THR A 23 -5.49 5.11 -3.31
C THR A 23 -4.46 4.77 -4.38
N TRP A 24 -4.84 4.85 -5.66
CA TRP A 24 -3.92 4.78 -6.81
C TRP A 24 -3.56 6.16 -7.39
N LEU A 25 -3.96 7.26 -6.75
CA LEU A 25 -3.58 8.64 -7.08
C LEU A 25 -2.76 9.29 -5.96
N LYS A 26 -2.92 8.86 -4.70
CA LYS A 26 -1.94 9.15 -3.64
C LYS A 26 -0.79 8.11 -3.68
N PRO A 27 0.49 8.50 -3.61
CA PRO A 27 0.97 9.85 -3.25
C PRO A 27 1.30 10.76 -4.46
N TRP A 28 1.16 10.28 -5.71
CA TRP A 28 1.61 10.99 -6.91
C TRP A 28 0.92 12.33 -7.20
N SER A 29 -0.34 12.51 -6.77
CA SER A 29 -1.19 13.63 -7.21
C SER A 29 -0.86 15.01 -6.61
N ALA A 30 -0.05 15.09 -5.53
CA ALA A 30 0.12 16.36 -4.81
C ALA A 30 1.49 16.56 -4.11
N GLY A 31 2.45 17.17 -4.83
CA GLY A 31 3.51 18.05 -4.32
C GLY A 31 4.61 17.50 -3.41
N ASN A 32 4.35 16.48 -2.59
CA ASN A 32 5.21 16.08 -1.47
C ASN A 32 6.30 15.07 -1.86
N MET A 33 7.18 15.47 -2.78
CA MET A 33 8.39 14.72 -3.17
C MET A 33 9.43 14.54 -2.04
N ALA A 34 9.17 15.09 -0.85
CA ALA A 34 10.00 14.91 0.35
C ALA A 34 10.04 13.44 0.83
N TRP A 35 8.95 12.69 0.63
CA TRP A 35 8.91 11.26 0.92
C TRP A 35 9.17 10.49 -0.38
N ARG A 36 10.31 9.80 -0.44
CA ARG A 36 10.71 9.03 -1.64
C ARG A 36 9.72 7.91 -1.90
N ILE A 37 8.76 8.13 -2.80
CA ILE A 37 7.74 7.14 -3.22
C ILE A 37 8.44 5.95 -3.90
N THR A 38 8.90 5.04 -3.07
CA THR A 38 9.77 3.94 -3.49
C THR A 38 8.91 2.70 -3.59
N ARG A 39 9.04 1.97 -4.69
CA ARG A 39 8.34 0.70 -4.91
C ARG A 39 8.66 -0.23 -3.74
N PRO A 40 7.65 -0.72 -2.98
CA PRO A 40 7.89 -1.62 -1.85
C PRO A 40 8.73 -2.82 -2.29
N TRP A 41 9.74 -3.20 -1.52
CA TRP A 41 10.62 -4.34 -1.81
C TRP A 41 10.63 -5.36 -0.67
N ARG A 42 10.90 -6.60 -1.06
CA ARG A 42 11.07 -7.74 -0.16
C ARG A 42 12.47 -7.72 0.48
N HIS A 43 12.66 -8.52 1.54
CA HIS A 43 13.96 -8.78 2.15
C HIS A 43 15.07 -9.22 1.17
N ASN A 44 14.72 -9.78 0.01
CA ASN A 44 15.66 -10.21 -1.05
C ASN A 44 15.88 -9.14 -2.15
N GLY A 45 15.49 -7.89 -1.92
CA GLY A 45 15.65 -6.77 -2.86
C GLY A 45 14.65 -6.73 -4.01
N LEU A 46 13.81 -7.77 -4.21
CA LEU A 46 12.82 -7.78 -5.28
C LEU A 46 11.60 -6.92 -4.94
N GLY A 47 11.25 -5.99 -5.83
CA GLY A 47 10.06 -5.14 -5.71
C GLY A 47 8.76 -5.94 -5.79
N TYR A 48 7.78 -5.61 -4.94
CA TYR A 48 6.41 -6.13 -5.03
C TYR A 48 5.74 -5.69 -6.35
N GLY A 49 4.69 -6.41 -6.77
CA GLY A 49 3.99 -6.16 -8.03
C GLY A 49 2.49 -6.41 -7.91
N GLY A 50 1.74 -5.83 -8.86
CA GLY A 50 0.28 -5.84 -8.85
C GLY A 50 -0.30 -5.13 -7.62
N ILE A 51 -1.50 -5.56 -7.20
CA ILE A 51 -2.27 -4.98 -6.09
C ILE A 51 -1.50 -4.87 -4.77
N ASN A 52 -0.51 -5.74 -4.54
CA ASN A 52 0.35 -5.70 -3.35
C ASN A 52 1.09 -4.35 -3.20
N VAL A 53 1.39 -3.66 -4.29
CA VAL A 53 2.05 -2.35 -4.23
C VAL A 53 1.13 -1.31 -3.57
N LEU A 54 -0.14 -1.27 -3.95
CA LEU A 54 -1.14 -0.36 -3.36
C LEU A 54 -1.46 -0.75 -1.92
N MET A 55 -1.63 -2.06 -1.64
CA MET A 55 -1.89 -2.55 -0.28
C MET A 55 -0.76 -2.21 0.70
N LEU A 56 0.50 -2.32 0.29
CA LEU A 56 1.65 -1.99 1.14
C LEU A 56 1.86 -0.47 1.29
N TRP A 57 1.50 0.35 0.30
CA TRP A 57 1.49 1.81 0.49
C TRP A 57 0.33 2.28 1.37
N SER A 58 -0.86 1.70 1.24
CA SER A 58 -1.99 1.92 2.15
C SER A 58 -1.57 1.62 3.60
N ALA A 59 -1.10 0.40 3.87
CA ALA A 59 -0.64 0.00 5.20
C ALA A 59 0.55 0.84 5.73
N ALA A 60 1.44 1.32 4.86
CA ALA A 60 2.51 2.25 5.25
C ALA A 60 1.95 3.62 5.67
N MET A 61 0.92 4.13 4.99
CA MET A 61 0.28 5.40 5.31
C MET A 61 -0.54 5.33 6.60
N GLU A 62 -1.29 4.24 6.82
CA GLU A 62 -2.09 4.04 8.05
C GLU A 62 -1.22 3.85 9.29
N ALA A 63 -0.08 3.15 9.16
CA ALA A 63 0.85 2.88 10.26
C ALA A 63 1.99 3.90 10.41
N GLY A 64 2.09 4.89 9.51
CA GLY A 64 3.14 5.91 9.51
C GLY A 64 4.55 5.39 9.16
N PHE A 65 4.66 4.29 8.43
CA PHE A 65 5.96 3.68 8.09
C PHE A 65 6.72 4.46 7.02
N SER A 66 7.97 4.81 7.33
CA SER A 66 8.91 5.50 6.43
C SER A 66 9.68 4.58 5.48
N SER A 67 9.70 3.28 5.74
CA SER A 67 10.50 2.28 5.01
C SER A 67 9.70 1.61 3.89
N ALA A 68 10.32 1.51 2.71
CA ALA A 68 9.81 0.69 1.61
C ALA A 68 10.17 -0.81 1.73
N CYS A 69 10.92 -1.21 2.75
CA CYS A 69 11.32 -2.60 2.97
C CYS A 69 10.27 -3.36 3.78
N TRP A 70 9.73 -4.44 3.21
CA TRP A 70 8.76 -5.31 3.85
C TRP A 70 9.32 -6.72 4.05
N MET A 71 9.12 -7.25 5.26
CA MET A 71 9.59 -8.56 5.70
C MET A 71 8.47 -9.31 6.45
N THR A 72 8.55 -10.63 6.47
CA THR A 72 7.71 -11.49 7.32
C THR A 72 8.47 -11.90 8.57
N PHE A 73 7.80 -12.02 9.71
CA PHE A 73 8.38 -12.62 10.91
C PHE A 73 8.60 -14.13 10.69
N ARG A 74 9.84 -14.50 10.34
CA ARG A 74 10.38 -15.86 10.19
C ARG A 74 11.89 -15.83 10.37
#